data_AF-A0A521A5T2-F1
#
_entry.id   AF-A0A521A5T2-F1
#
_cell.length_a   1.000
_cell.length_b   1.000
_cell.length_c   1.000
_cell.angle_alpha   90.00
_cell.angle_beta   90.00
_cell.angle_gamma   90.00
#
_symmetry.space_group_name_H-M   'P 1'
#
loop_
_entity.id
_entity.type
_entity.pdbx_description
1 polymer ?
#
loop_
_entity_poly.entity_id
_entity_poly.type
_entity_poly.pdbx_seq_one_letter_code
_entity_poly.pdbx_strand_id
1 'polypeptide(L)'
;MRYSLIVVVLVCLGCQEQYDLPDIMELSEGWAFKNTKDTLWFPATVPGNVHTDLLDNGLINDPFIGNNEKEVQWVSQDNWEYKTTFHLSDETLLKVSKSLVFEGLDTYASVYL
;
A
#
# COMPACT_ATOMS: atom_id res chain seq x y z
N MET A 1 37.97 46.77 7.08
CA MET A 1 37.67 45.64 7.99
C MET A 1 36.24 45.63 8.57
N ARG A 2 35.40 46.67 8.40
CA ARG A 2 34.01 46.66 8.91
C ARG A 2 32.96 46.15 7.91
N TYR A 3 33.11 46.44 6.62
CA TYR A 3 32.19 45.95 5.58
C TYR A 3 32.39 44.47 5.24
N SER A 4 33.61 43.96 5.41
CA SER A 4 33.93 42.53 5.19
C SER A 4 33.21 41.61 6.17
N LEU A 5 32.85 42.10 7.36
CA LEU A 5 32.08 41.33 8.34
C LEU A 5 30.58 41.29 7.99
N ILE A 6 30.07 42.34 7.35
CA ILE A 6 28.64 42.49 7.00
C ILE A 6 28.27 41.60 5.79
N VAL A 7 29.18 41.46 4.83
CA VAL A 7 28.95 40.62 3.63
C VAL A 7 28.90 39.13 3.99
N VAL A 8 29.69 38.67 4.97
CA VAL A 8 29.68 37.27 5.42
C VAL A 8 28.36 36.89 6.11
N VAL A 9 27.75 37.81 6.86
CA VAL A 9 26.46 37.58 7.53
C VAL A 9 25.29 37.49 6.54
N LEU A 10 25.34 38.24 5.42
CA LEU A 10 24.30 38.19 4.38
C LEU A 10 24.30 36.88 3.59
N VAL A 11 25.45 36.23 3.42
CA VAL A 11 25.55 34.96 2.68
C VAL A 11 24.94 33.79 3.47
N CYS A 12 24.92 33.87 4.80
CA CYS A 12 24.30 32.86 5.67
C CYS A 12 22.76 32.99 5.80
N LEU A 13 22.16 34.04 5.23
CA LEU A 13 20.71 34.26 5.18
C LEU A 13 20.10 33.89 3.81
N GLY A 14 20.84 33.17 2.96
CA GLY A 14 20.26 32.57 1.77
C GLY A 14 19.16 31.60 2.19
N CYS A 15 17.90 31.94 1.89
CA CYS A 15 16.78 31.01 2.02
C CYS A 15 17.17 29.70 1.32
N GLN A 16 17.31 28.61 2.09
CA GLN A 16 17.23 27.30 1.48
C GLN A 16 15.84 27.19 0.87
N GLU A 17 15.76 26.90 -0.42
CA GLU A 17 14.49 26.41 -0.97
C GLU A 17 14.16 25.12 -0.23
N GLN A 18 13.11 25.17 0.59
CA GLN A 18 12.57 23.99 1.22
C GLN A 18 11.78 23.25 0.15
N TYR A 19 12.40 22.23 -0.43
CA TYR A 19 11.70 21.29 -1.29
C TYR A 19 10.68 20.55 -0.42
N ASP A 20 9.40 20.79 -0.68
CA ASP A 20 8.29 20.04 -0.07
C ASP A 20 8.27 18.66 -0.74
N LEU A 21 9.11 17.75 -0.23
CA LEU A 21 9.08 16.37 -0.64
C LEU A 21 7.79 15.73 -0.13
N PRO A 22 7.15 14.85 -0.92
CA PRO A 22 5.97 14.14 -0.46
C PRO A 22 6.34 13.24 0.73
N ASP A 23 5.49 13.22 1.76
CA ASP A 23 5.54 12.16 2.76
C ASP A 23 5.02 10.89 2.12
N ILE A 24 5.83 9.83 2.14
CA ILE A 24 5.46 8.55 1.56
C ILE A 24 5.08 7.61 2.70
N MET A 25 3.89 7.02 2.59
CA MET A 25 3.41 5.98 3.48
C MET A 25 3.14 4.73 2.64
N GLU A 26 3.92 3.68 2.90
CA GLU A 26 3.69 2.37 2.30
C GLU A 26 2.51 1.68 3.00
N LEU A 27 1.58 1.16 2.21
CA LEU A 27 0.41 0.42 2.69
C LEU A 27 0.59 -1.08 2.46
N SER A 28 1.60 -1.68 3.11
CA SER A 28 1.93 -3.11 2.99
C SER A 28 1.46 -3.96 4.18
N GLU A 29 1.03 -3.31 5.28
CA GLU A 29 0.70 -3.99 6.53
C GLU A 29 -0.81 -4.00 6.81
N GLY A 30 -1.24 -4.93 7.69
CA GLY A 30 -2.60 -4.97 8.22
C GLY A 30 -3.68 -5.38 7.23
N TRP A 31 -3.30 -5.95 6.09
CA TRP A 31 -4.24 -6.40 5.07
C TRP A 31 -4.97 -7.67 5.50
N ALA A 32 -6.24 -7.72 5.14
CA ALA A 32 -7.07 -8.89 5.23
C ALA A 32 -7.82 -9.09 3.91
N PHE A 33 -8.09 -10.35 3.58
CA PHE A 33 -8.86 -10.73 2.40
C PHE A 33 -9.99 -11.68 2.74
N LYS A 34 -10.99 -11.75 1.86
CA LYS A 34 -12.03 -12.77 1.90
C LYS A 34 -12.64 -13.00 0.52
N ASN A 35 -13.31 -14.14 0.38
CA ASN A 35 -14.27 -14.32 -0.70
C ASN A 35 -15.51 -13.45 -0.43
N THR A 36 -16.01 -12.75 -1.44
CA THR A 36 -17.24 -11.94 -1.36
C THR A 36 -18.46 -12.69 -0.83
N LYS A 37 -18.54 -14.01 -1.07
CA LYS A 37 -19.65 -14.87 -0.62
C LYS A 37 -19.54 -15.23 0.86
N ASP A 38 -18.37 -15.03 1.46
CA ASP A 38 -18.09 -15.38 2.85
C ASP A 38 -18.16 -14.17 3.79
N THR A 39 -18.19 -14.47 5.08
CA THR A 39 -18.22 -13.48 6.16
C THR A 39 -16.89 -13.37 6.91
N LEU A 40 -16.08 -14.44 6.88
CA LEU A 40 -14.82 -14.52 7.60
C LEU A 40 -13.70 -13.84 6.79
N TRP A 41 -12.89 -13.04 7.49
CA TRP A 41 -11.70 -12.40 6.94
C TRP A 41 -10.45 -13.14 7.42
N PHE A 42 -9.49 -13.28 6.52
CA PHE A 42 -8.20 -13.89 6.78
C PHE A 42 -7.07 -12.87 6.58
N PRO A 43 -5.92 -13.00 7.27
CA PRO A 43 -4.74 -12.20 6.98
C PRO A 43 -4.31 -12.34 5.51
N ALA A 44 -3.82 -11.24 4.93
CA ALA A 44 -3.32 -11.20 3.57
C ALA A 44 -1.98 -10.48 3.48
N THR A 45 -1.18 -10.85 2.49
CA THR A 45 0.11 -10.22 2.18
C THR A 45 -0.05 -9.31 0.96
N VAL A 46 0.30 -8.03 1.10
CA VAL A 46 0.30 -7.06 0.00
C VAL A 46 1.68 -6.38 -0.07
N PRO A 47 2.38 -6.40 -1.22
CA PRO A 47 1.96 -6.98 -2.51
C PRO A 47 1.85 -8.51 -2.50
N GLY A 48 0.86 -9.06 -3.22
CA GLY A 48 0.56 -10.49 -3.26
C GLY A 48 -0.62 -10.80 -4.19
N ASN A 49 -1.19 -12.00 -4.09
CA ASN A 49 -2.41 -12.38 -4.81
C ASN A 49 -3.28 -13.36 -4.01
N VAL A 50 -4.50 -13.57 -4.47
CA VAL A 50 -5.50 -14.43 -3.82
C VAL A 50 -4.99 -15.86 -3.61
N HIS A 51 -4.28 -16.45 -4.58
CA HIS A 51 -3.83 -17.85 -4.46
C HIS A 51 -2.77 -17.99 -3.38
N THR A 52 -1.82 -17.05 -3.29
CA THR A 52 -0.80 -17.06 -2.24
C THR A 52 -1.43 -16.85 -0.86
N ASP A 53 -2.39 -15.94 -0.73
CA ASP A 53 -3.05 -15.71 0.55
C ASP A 53 -3.90 -16.92 0.99
N LEU A 54 -4.59 -17.59 0.05
CA LEU A 54 -5.29 -18.84 0.34
C LEU A 54 -4.33 -19.95 0.79
N LEU A 55 -3.17 -20.07 0.13
CA LEU A 55 -2.17 -21.07 0.46
C LEU A 55 -1.56 -20.81 1.85
N ASP A 56 -1.19 -19.57 2.14
CA ASP A 56 -0.59 -19.15 3.42
C ASP A 56 -1.56 -19.37 4.60
N ASN A 57 -2.87 -19.25 4.34
CA ASN A 57 -3.93 -19.54 5.32
C ASN A 57 -4.36 -21.03 5.33
N GLY A 58 -3.74 -21.90 4.52
CA GLY A 58 -4.06 -23.33 4.46
C GLY A 58 -5.46 -23.64 3.92
N LEU A 59 -6.05 -22.73 3.13
CA LEU A 59 -7.39 -22.85 2.55
C LEU A 59 -7.38 -23.59 1.21
N ILE A 60 -6.22 -23.75 0.59
CA ILE A 60 -5.99 -24.59 -0.58
C ILE A 60 -4.73 -25.43 -0.39
N ASN A 61 -4.66 -26.57 -1.10
CA ASN A 61 -3.43 -27.33 -1.22
C ASN A 61 -2.45 -26.60 -2.17
N ASP A 62 -1.15 -26.87 -2.04
CA ASP A 62 -0.14 -26.35 -2.98
C ASP A 62 -0.52 -26.72 -4.42
N PRO A 63 -0.83 -25.73 -5.29
CA PRO A 63 -1.30 -25.97 -6.66
C PRO A 63 -0.27 -26.68 -7.54
N PHE A 64 1.03 -26.62 -7.20
CA PHE A 64 2.10 -27.22 -7.98
C PHE A 64 2.40 -28.68 -7.60
N ILE A 65 1.70 -29.24 -6.60
CA ILE A 65 1.85 -30.64 -6.20
C ILE A 65 0.79 -31.50 -6.89
N GLY A 66 1.23 -32.53 -7.62
CA GLY A 66 0.35 -33.55 -8.20
C GLY A 66 -0.67 -32.96 -9.18
N ASN A 67 -1.96 -33.16 -8.88
CA ASN A 67 -3.07 -32.67 -9.70
C ASN A 67 -3.86 -31.54 -9.02
N ASN A 68 -3.31 -30.91 -7.97
CA ASN A 68 -3.99 -29.90 -7.16
C ASN A 68 -4.39 -28.65 -7.96
N GLU A 69 -3.71 -28.38 -9.09
CA GLU A 69 -4.10 -27.33 -10.05
C GLU A 69 -5.60 -27.38 -10.41
N LYS A 70 -6.16 -28.60 -10.56
CA LYS A 70 -7.58 -28.79 -10.88
C LYS A 70 -8.49 -28.43 -9.71
N GLU A 71 -8.02 -28.60 -8.49
CA GLU A 71 -8.78 -28.35 -7.26
C GLU A 71 -8.91 -26.86 -6.95
N VAL A 72 -8.03 -26.01 -7.49
CA VAL A 72 -8.01 -24.56 -7.22
C VAL A 72 -8.67 -23.72 -8.31
N GLN A 73 -9.22 -24.33 -9.36
CA GLN A 73 -9.84 -23.60 -10.49
C GLN A 73 -10.98 -22.68 -10.06
N TRP A 74 -11.70 -23.03 -8.98
CA TRP A 74 -12.80 -22.23 -8.43
C TRP A 74 -12.36 -20.84 -7.97
N VAL A 75 -11.09 -20.65 -7.59
CA VAL A 75 -10.57 -19.38 -7.06
C VAL A 75 -10.76 -18.24 -8.07
N SER A 76 -10.54 -18.53 -9.36
CA SER A 76 -10.71 -17.56 -10.46
C SER A 76 -12.16 -17.25 -10.84
N GLN A 77 -13.12 -18.05 -10.36
CA GLN A 77 -14.54 -17.91 -10.67
C GLN A 77 -15.28 -17.04 -9.64
N ASP A 78 -14.62 -16.72 -8.54
CA ASP A 78 -15.18 -15.97 -7.43
C ASP A 78 -14.56 -14.58 -7.31
N ASN A 79 -15.30 -13.67 -6.68
CA ASN A 79 -14.82 -12.32 -6.40
C ASN A 79 -14.21 -12.26 -5.00
N TRP A 80 -13.18 -11.45 -4.87
CA TRP A 80 -12.37 -11.30 -3.67
C TRP A 80 -12.36 -9.85 -3.21
N GLU A 81 -12.39 -9.66 -1.89
CA GLU A 81 -12.27 -8.36 -1.25
C GLU A 81 -10.96 -8.32 -0.47
N TYR A 82 -10.25 -7.20 -0.58
CA TYR A 82 -9.11 -6.86 0.25
C TYR A 82 -9.44 -5.59 1.03
N LYS A 83 -8.98 -5.52 2.28
CA LYS A 83 -9.09 -4.30 3.11
C LYS A 83 -7.86 -4.13 3.98
N THR A 84 -7.55 -2.88 4.30
CA THR A 84 -6.62 -2.50 5.35
C THR A 84 -7.15 -1.26 6.06
N THR A 85 -6.45 -0.82 7.10
CA THR A 85 -6.72 0.45 7.78
C THR A 85 -5.39 1.11 8.09
N PHE A 86 -5.31 2.40 7.84
CA PHE A 86 -4.13 3.21 8.11
C PHE A 86 -4.53 4.52 8.78
N HIS A 87 -3.58 5.14 9.47
CA HIS A 87 -3.80 6.37 10.21
C HIS A 87 -2.97 7.50 9.60
N LEU A 88 -3.60 8.65 9.39
CA LEU A 88 -2.92 9.86 8.94
C LEU A 88 -2.78 10.82 10.13
N SER A 89 -1.65 11.50 10.21
CA SER A 89 -1.46 12.57 11.20
C SER A 89 -2.27 13.82 10.82
N ASP A 90 -2.59 14.66 11.80
CA ASP A 90 -3.27 15.95 11.55
C ASP A 90 -2.46 16.82 10.57
N GLU A 91 -1.13 16.78 10.67
CA GLU A 91 -0.22 17.49 9.75
C GLU A 91 -0.38 16.99 8.30
N THR A 92 -0.40 15.66 8.11
CA THR A 92 -0.64 15.04 6.79
C THR A 92 -2.03 15.41 6.25
N LEU A 93 -3.05 15.45 7.11
CA LEU A 93 -4.41 15.81 6.73
C LEU A 93 -4.52 17.28 6.27
N LEU A 94 -3.69 18.17 6.80
CA LEU A 94 -3.64 19.59 6.40
C LEU A 94 -2.90 19.82 5.08
N LYS A 95 -2.12 18.86 4.56
CA LYS A 95 -1.44 18.99 3.26
C LYS A 95 -2.44 19.18 2.12
N VAL A 96 -2.10 20.08 1.20
CA VAL A 96 -3.01 20.50 0.10
C VAL A 96 -3.28 19.35 -0.89
N SER A 97 -2.29 18.50 -1.15
CA SER A 97 -2.39 17.37 -2.07
C SER A 97 -2.16 16.06 -1.34
N LYS A 98 -2.93 15.03 -1.72
CA LYS A 98 -2.83 13.66 -1.24
C LYS A 98 -3.09 12.75 -2.43
N SER A 99 -2.32 11.67 -2.54
CA SER A 99 -2.47 10.70 -3.62
C SER A 99 -2.39 9.30 -3.04
N LEU A 100 -3.38 8.47 -3.39
CA LEU A 100 -3.31 7.03 -3.17
C LEU A 100 -2.83 6.40 -4.48
N VAL A 101 -1.64 5.80 -4.45
CA VAL A 101 -0.97 5.28 -5.65
C VAL A 101 -0.97 3.76 -5.59
N PHE A 102 -1.45 3.12 -6.66
CA PHE A 102 -1.36 1.68 -6.86
C PHE A 102 -0.41 1.41 -8.01
N GLU A 103 0.71 0.73 -7.75
CA GLU A 103 1.65 0.33 -8.81
C GLU A 103 1.11 -0.77 -9.71
N GLY A 104 0.18 -1.58 -9.19
CA GLY A 104 -0.53 -2.62 -9.94
C GLY A 104 -1.77 -3.11 -9.21
N LEU A 105 -2.84 -3.33 -9.96
CA LEU A 105 -4.05 -4.03 -9.53
C LEU A 105 -4.37 -5.06 -10.62
N ASP A 106 -4.42 -6.34 -10.24
CA ASP A 106 -4.71 -7.44 -11.17
C ASP A 106 -6.15 -7.95 -10.95
N THR A 107 -7.12 -7.66 -11.80
CA THR A 107 -7.10 -6.62 -12.86
C THR A 107 -8.34 -5.73 -12.75
N TYR A 108 -9.53 -6.33 -12.65
CA TYR A 108 -10.78 -5.60 -12.43
C TYR A 108 -10.99 -5.34 -10.94
N ALA A 109 -10.73 -4.11 -10.50
CA ALA A 109 -10.86 -3.70 -9.11
C ALA A 109 -11.79 -2.49 -8.95
N SER A 110 -12.58 -2.49 -7.87
CA SER A 110 -13.30 -1.31 -7.39
C SER A 110 -12.68 -0.89 -6.06
N VAL A 111 -12.16 0.34 -6.00
CA VAL A 111 -11.45 0.87 -4.82
C VAL A 111 -12.36 1.80 -4.05
N TYR A 112 -12.43 1.59 -2.73
CA TYR A 112 -13.18 2.40 -1.79
C TYR A 112 -12.22 2.89 -0.69
N LEU A 113 -12.33 4.16 -0.31
CA LEU A 113 -11.57 4.80 0.77
C LEU A 113 -12.51 5.69 1.59
#